data_AF-A0A0L0W9U4-F1
#
_entry.id   AF-A0A0L0W9U4-F1
#
_cell.length_a   1.000
_cell.length_b   1.000
_cell.length_c   1.000
_cell.angle_alpha   90.00
_cell.angle_beta   90.00
_cell.angle_gamma   90.00
#
_symmetry.space_group_name_H-M   'P 1'
#
loop_
_entity.id
_entity.type
_entity.pdbx_description
1 polymer ?
#
loop_
_entity_poly.entity_id
_entity_poly.type
_entity_poly.pdbx_seq_one_letter_code
_entity_poly.pdbx_strand_id
1 'polypeptide(L)' 'MLYIGVLLIILGVYATLNDVYYLNVLVKEKNIKKKEDFVIDNYYKIKATIGLFSFITGILALVNYFTI' A
#
# COMPACT_ATOMS: atom_id res chain seq x y z
N MET A 1 -2.02 -18.08 -9.00
CA MET A 1 -2.97 -17.05 -8.53
C MET A 1 -2.58 -16.45 -7.19
N LEU A 2 -2.16 -17.25 -6.19
CA LEU A 2 -1.72 -16.75 -4.88
C LEU A 2 -0.64 -15.63 -4.96
N TYR A 3 0.40 -15.83 -5.77
CA TYR A 3 1.50 -14.86 -5.92
C TYR A 3 1.03 -13.47 -6.39
N ILE A 4 -0.01 -13.41 -7.24
CA ILE A 4 -0.58 -12.16 -7.73
C ILE A 4 -1.32 -11.44 -6.60
N GLY A 5 -2.07 -12.18 -5.77
CA GLY A 5 -2.76 -11.63 -4.61
C GLY A 5 -1.79 -11.03 -3.59
N VAL A 6 -0.68 -11.72 -3.31
CA VAL A 6 0.37 -11.21 -2.42
C VAL A 6 1.04 -9.95 -3.00
N LEU A 7 1.34 -9.92 -4.30
CA LEU A 7 1.89 -8.74 -4.96
C LEU A 7 0.93 -7.54 -4.91
N LEU A 8 -0.37 -7.76 -5.12
CA LEU A 8 -1.40 -6.72 -5.03
C LEU A 8 -1.50 -6.13 -3.62
N ILE A 9 -1.41 -6.96 -2.58
CA ILE A 9 -1.41 -6.51 -1.19
C ILE A 9 -0.17 -5.64 -0.91
N ILE A 10 1.02 -6.10 -1.30
CA ILE A 10 2.27 -5.36 -1.08
C ILE A 10 2.24 -4.01 -1.81
N LEU A 11 1.79 -3.99 -3.07
CA LEU A 11 1.66 -2.77 -3.86
C LEU A 11 0.62 -1.81 -3.28
N GLY A 12 -0.52 -2.33 -2.82
CA GLY A 12 -1.57 -1.51 -2.20
C GLY A 12 -1.09 -0.82 -0.92
N VAL A 13 -0.41 -1.58 -0.05
CA VAL A 13 0.21 -1.07 1.18
C VAL A 13 1.33 -0.08 0.88
N TYR A 14 2.19 -0.37 -0.10
CA TYR A 14 3.28 0.53 -0.47
C TYR A 14 2.75 1.85 -1.06
N ALA A 15 1.76 1.79 -1.94
CA ALA A 15 1.16 2.96 -2.57
C ALA A 15 0.49 3.90 -1.54
N THR A 16 -0.11 3.35 -0.48
CA THR A 16 -0.71 4.15 0.60
C THR A 16 0.33 4.70 1.58
N LEU A 17 1.33 3.90 1.97
CA LEU A 17 2.31 4.30 2.99
C LEU A 17 3.39 5.26 2.46
N ASN A 18 3.78 5.16 1.20
CA ASN A 18 4.86 5.98 0.61
C ASN A 18 4.52 7.49 0.56
N ASP A 19 3.23 7.82 0.51
CA ASP A 19 2.79 9.21 0.50
C ASP A 19 2.71 9.81 1.90
N VAL A 20 2.28 9.02 2.90
CA VAL A 20 2.10 9.48 4.29
C VAL A 20 3.42 9.49 5.08
N TYR A 21 4.30 8.52 4.79
CA TYR A 21 5.55 8.33 5.51
C TYR A 21 6.74 8.48 4.58
N TYR A 22 7.82 9.08 5.07
CA TYR A 22 9.12 8.89 4.44
C TYR A 22 9.55 7.43 4.69
N LEU A 23 9.25 6.54 3.76
CA LEU A 23 9.78 5.18 3.74
C LEU A 23 11.28 5.16 3.39
N ASN A 24 12.09 6.07 3.96
CA ASN A 24 13.56 6.05 3.92
C ASN A 24 14.14 4.92 4.79
N VAL A 25 13.40 3.83 4.95
CA VAL A 25 13.65 2.75 5.90
C VAL A 25 14.73 1.79 5.40
N LEU A 26 15.17 1.90 4.14
CA LEU A 26 16.12 0.94 3.58
C LEU A 26 17.59 1.16 3.96
N VAL A 27 18.00 2.30 4.56
CA VAL A 27 19.45 2.58 4.67
C VAL A 27 20.02 2.90 6.05
N LYS A 28 19.37 3.56 7.02
CA LYS A 28 20.11 3.81 8.28
C LYS A 28 19.42 4.18 9.58
N GLU A 29 18.16 4.62 9.61
CA GLU A 29 17.57 5.09 10.87
C GLU A 29 16.14 4.61 11.03
N LYS A 30 15.90 3.90 12.13
CA LYS A 30 14.64 3.29 12.55
C LYS A 30 13.60 4.34 13.01
N ASN A 31 13.57 5.50 12.36
CA ASN A 31 12.69 6.62 12.69
C ASN A 31 11.67 6.77 11.57
N ILE A 32 10.48 6.21 11.79
CA ILE A 32 9.30 6.47 10.94
C ILE A 32 8.92 7.93 11.17
N LYS A 33 9.41 8.84 10.34
CA LYS A 33 9.02 10.25 10.35
C LYS A 33 7.81 10.42 9.44
N LYS A 34 6.70 10.89 10.01
CA LYS A 34 5.55 11.36 9.24
C LYS A 34 6.01 12.55 8.40
N LYS A 35 5.62 12.60 7.13
CA LYS A 35 5.88 13.77 6.28
C LYS A 35 5.15 14.98 6.88
N GLU A 36 5.89 15.98 7.35
CA GLU A 36 5.31 17.21 7.93
C GLU A 36 4.55 18.02 6.86
N ASP A 37 5.00 17.97 5.61
CA ASP A 37 4.34 18.58 4.43
C ASP A 37 3.30 17.67 3.74
N PHE A 38 2.70 16.73 4.47
CA PHE A 38 1.68 15.87 3.89
C PHE A 38 0.39 16.66 3.59
N VAL A 39 0.24 17.09 2.34
CA VAL A 39 -0.95 17.76 1.84
C VAL A 39 -1.91 16.74 1.24
N ILE A 40 -3.13 16.67 1.77
CA ILE A 40 -4.20 15.85 1.20
C ILE A 40 -4.72 16.56 -0.05
N ASP A 41 -4.16 16.22 -1.21
CA ASP A 41 -4.62 16.68 -2.50
C ASP A 41 -5.52 15.62 -3.19
N ASN A 42 -6.11 15.99 -4.34
CA ASN A 42 -6.91 15.04 -5.12
C ASN A 42 -6.07 13.86 -5.63
N TYR A 43 -4.77 14.06 -5.83
CA TYR A 43 -3.86 13.00 -6.28
C TYR A 43 -3.66 11.94 -5.20
N TYR A 44 -3.45 12.34 -3.95
CA TYR A 44 -3.39 11.45 -2.80
C TYR A 44 -4.70 10.67 -2.64
N LYS A 45 -5.86 11.32 -2.80
CA LYS A 45 -7.16 10.62 -2.73
C LYS A 45 -7.24 9.51 -3.77
N ILE A 46 -6.88 9.80 -5.02
CA ILE A 46 -6.88 8.80 -6.11
C ILE A 46 -5.92 7.66 -5.77
N LYS A 47 -4.70 7.98 -5.31
CA LYS A 47 -3.68 6.99 -4.97
C LYS A 47 -4.09 6.11 -3.79
N ALA A 48 -4.71 6.69 -2.77
CA ALA A 48 -5.26 5.98 -1.62
C ALA A 48 -6.42 5.07 -2.04
N THR A 49 -7.30 5.53 -2.93
CA THR A 49 -8.38 4.70 -3.50
C THR A 49 -7.82 3.53 -4.29
N ILE A 50 -6.81 3.76 -5.14
CA ILE A 50 -6.13 2.70 -5.90
C ILE A 50 -5.42 1.71 -4.94
N GLY A 51 -4.75 2.22 -3.91
CA GLY A 51 -4.06 1.39 -2.91
C GLY A 51 -5.03 0.50 -2.13
N LEU A 52 -6.14 1.07 -1.66
CA LEU A 52 -7.22 0.32 -1.00
C LEU A 52 -7.85 -0.71 -1.94
N PHE A 53 -8.10 -0.35 -3.20
CA PHE A 53 -8.66 -1.27 -4.19
C PHE A 53 -7.70 -2.44 -4.47
N SER A 54 -6.40 -2.18 -4.64
CA SER A 54 -5.36 -3.22 -4.77
C SER A 54 -5.29 -4.12 -3.54
N PHE A 55 -5.42 -3.55 -2.34
CA PHE A 55 -5.41 -4.33 -1.11
C PHE A 55 -6.63 -5.27 -1.01
N ILE A 56 -7.84 -4.76 -1.30
CA ILE A 56 -9.09 -5.54 -1.27
C ILE A 56 -9.06 -6.63 -2.34
N THR A 57 -8.68 -6.30 -3.57
CA THR A 57 -8.57 -7.28 -4.68
C THR A 57 -7.53 -8.35 -4.39
N GLY A 58 -6.41 -7.99 -3.75
CA GLY A 58 -5.41 -8.93 -3.30
C GLY A 58 -5.92 -9.89 -2.20
N ILE A 59 -6.69 -9.39 -1.22
CA ILE A 59 -7.35 -10.24 -0.21
C ILE A 59 -8.35 -11.17 -0.88
N LEU A 60 -9.21 -10.66 -1.77
CA LEU A 60 -10.18 -11.48 -2.50
C LEU A 60 -9.49 -12.57 -3.32
N ALA A 61 -8.35 -12.27 -3.95
CA ALA A 61 -7.55 -13.26 -4.67
C ALA A 61 -6.97 -14.35 -3.76
N LEU A 62 -6.55 -14.00 -2.53
CA LEU A 62 -6.12 -14.97 -1.53
C LEU A 62 -7.27 -15.84 -1.03
N VAL A 63 -8.40 -15.22 -0.68
CA VAL A 63 -9.62 -15.94 -0.24
C VAL A 63 -10.06 -16.91 -1.32
N ASN A 64 -10.11 -16.46 -2.58
CA ASN A 64 -10.46 -17.30 -3.71
C ASN A 64 -9.50 -18.50 -3.86
N TYR A 65 -8.20 -18.28 -3.68
CA TYR A 65 -7.20 -19.36 -3.74
C TYR A 65 -7.32 -20.38 -2.60
N PHE A 66 -7.74 -19.96 -1.40
CA PHE A 66 -7.91 -20.88 -0.26
C PHE A 66 -9.28 -21.54 -0.22
N THR A 67 -10.27 -20.99 -0.93
CA THR A 67 -11.66 -21.48 -0.93
C THR A 67 -11.96 -22.41 -2.11
N ILE A 68 -11.24 -22.27 -3.22
CA ILE A 68 -11.35 -23.11 -4.43
C ILE A 68 -10.12 -24.01 -4.53
#